data_AF-A0A819W1B4-F1
#
_entry.id   AF-A0A819W1B4-F1
#
_cell.length_a   1.000
_cell.length_b   1.000
_cell.length_c   1.000
_cell.angle_alpha   90.00
_cell.angle_beta   90.00
_cell.angle_gamma   90.00
#
_symmetry.space_group_name_H-M   'P 1'
#
loop_
_entity.id
_entity.type
_entity.pdbx_description
1 polymer ?
#
loop_
_entity_poly.entity_id
_entity_poly.type
_entity_poly.pdbx_seq_one_letter_code
_entity_poly.pdbx_strand_id
1 'polypeptide(L)'
;VEYIIKCELSALQRCLYHAMSKNRTLIIENQNGKSGRRALMNKLMQLRKICNHPFLFEEIEERLAQSLGYKDYFINGPDLFRVSGKFELVDRILPKLKATGHKVLLFCQMTAVMDLFEIYFNYRNYTYIRLDGTTKADDRCELLKNFNDDNINCFIFLLSTRAGGVG
;
A
#
# COMPACT_ATOMS: atom_id res chain seq x y z
N VAL A 1 -1.87 -22.99 5.49
CA VAL A 1 -0.62 -22.99 4.68
C VAL A 1 -0.15 -21.56 4.56
N GLU A 2 1.14 -21.30 4.73
CA GLU A 2 1.72 -19.96 4.64
C GLU A 2 2.73 -19.93 3.48
N TYR A 3 2.69 -18.86 2.68
CA TYR A 3 3.59 -18.67 1.55
C TYR A 3 4.21 -17.28 1.61
N ILE A 4 5.53 -17.21 1.42
CA ILE A 4 6.28 -15.95 1.32
C ILE A 4 6.54 -15.67 -0.15
N ILE A 5 5.94 -14.61 -0.68
CA ILE A 5 6.15 -14.19 -2.06
C ILE A 5 7.19 -13.08 -2.10
N LYS A 6 8.35 -13.38 -2.69
CA LYS A 6 9.40 -12.38 -2.92
C LYS A 6 9.00 -11.51 -4.12
N CYS A 7 9.06 -10.20 -3.93
CA CYS A 7 8.76 -9.21 -4.97
C CYS A 7 10.02 -8.42 -5.29
N GLU A 8 10.27 -8.17 -6.57
CA GLU A 8 11.33 -7.23 -6.97
C GLU A 8 10.83 -5.79 -6.84
N LEU A 9 11.75 -4.86 -6.58
CA LEU A 9 11.46 -3.42 -6.63
C LEU A 9 11.32 -2.98 -8.09
N SER A 10 10.38 -2.09 -8.39
CA SER A 10 10.30 -1.42 -9.70
C SER A 10 11.55 -0.57 -9.99
N ALA A 11 11.73 -0.12 -11.23
CA ALA A 11 12.85 0.75 -11.58
C ALA A 11 12.85 2.05 -10.75
N LEU A 12 11.68 2.68 -10.57
CA LEU A 12 11.52 3.88 -9.75
C LEU A 12 11.82 3.58 -8.27
N GLN A 13 11.27 2.48 -7.73
CA GLN A 13 11.55 2.08 -6.36
C GLN A 13 13.04 1.84 -6.12
N ARG A 14 13.74 1.15 -7.02
CA ARG A 14 15.20 0.94 -6.90
C ARG A 14 15.96 2.25 -6.87
N CYS A 15 15.64 3.18 -7.78
CA CYS A 15 16.28 4.49 -7.83
C CYS A 15 16.10 5.25 -6.51
N LEU A 16 14.85 5.36 -6.03
CA LEU A 16 14.52 6.05 -4.78
C LEU A 16 15.14 5.36 -3.56
N TYR A 17 15.12 4.02 -3.52
CA TYR A 17 15.68 3.24 -2.44
C TYR A 17 17.20 3.44 -2.35
N HIS A 18 17.90 3.40 -3.49
CA HIS A 18 19.34 3.67 -3.54
C HIS A 18 19.68 5.11 -3.14
N ALA A 19 18.92 6.10 -3.62
CA ALA A 19 19.10 7.50 -3.24
C ALA A 19 18.92 7.71 -1.73
N MET A 20 17.83 7.20 -1.16
CA MET A 20 17.56 7.25 0.28
C MET A 20 18.61 6.50 1.10
N SER A 21 19.06 5.34 0.62
CA SER A 21 20.09 4.55 1.30
C SER A 21 21.45 5.26 1.31
N LYS A 22 21.84 5.89 0.19
CA LYS A 22 23.11 6.62 0.06
C LYS A 22 23.16 7.94 0.83
N ASN A 23 22.02 8.58 1.08
CA ASN A 23 21.96 9.76 1.96
C ASN A 23 22.47 9.36 3.35
N ARG A 24 23.75 9.64 3.61
CA ARG A 24 24.41 9.48 4.90
C ARG A 24 23.76 10.49 5.83
N THR A 25 22.76 10.08 6.58
CA THR A 25 22.43 10.76 7.83
C THR A 25 23.71 10.70 8.65
N LEU A 26 24.34 11.86 8.84
CA LEU A 26 25.55 12.03 9.64
C LEU A 26 25.26 11.48 11.04
N ILE A 27 25.64 10.23 11.29
CA ILE A 27 25.77 9.67 12.63
C ILE A 27 27.11 10.21 13.15
N ILE A 28 27.20 11.53 13.30
CA ILE A 28 28.26 12.13 14.12
C ILE A 28 27.78 11.95 15.55
N GLU A 29 28.35 10.94 16.21
CA GLU A 29 28.83 10.93 17.59
C GLU A 29 28.44 12.14 18.46
N ASN A 30 27.15 12.35 18.69
CA ASN A 30 26.73 13.08 19.88
C ASN A 30 26.60 12.05 20.98
N GLN A 31 27.42 12.21 22.02
CA GLN A 31 27.66 11.33 23.18
C GLN A 31 26.40 10.90 23.97
N ASN A 32 25.20 11.20 23.47
CA ASN A 32 23.90 10.91 24.08
C ASN A 32 22.97 9.98 23.27
N GLY A 33 23.41 9.37 22.15
CA GLY A 33 22.80 8.18 21.48
C GLY A 33 21.33 8.24 20.99
N LYS A 34 20.50 9.16 21.49
CA LYS A 34 19.05 9.25 21.28
C LYS A 34 18.68 9.92 19.96
N SER A 35 19.51 10.85 19.46
CA SER A 35 19.23 11.61 18.22
C SER A 35 19.52 10.77 16.95
N GLY A 36 20.62 10.02 16.94
CA GLY A 36 20.97 9.12 15.83
C GLY A 36 19.96 7.98 15.62
N ARG A 37 19.42 7.43 16.73
CA ARG A 37 18.36 6.40 16.67
C ARG A 37 17.08 6.92 16.02
N ARG A 38 16.66 8.16 16.32
CA ARG A 38 15.48 8.78 15.70
C ARG A 38 15.67 9.01 14.20
N ALA A 39 16.82 9.53 13.79
CA ALA A 39 17.16 9.74 12.37
C ALA A 39 17.18 8.42 11.57
N LEU A 40 17.73 7.35 12.16
CA LEU A 40 17.71 6.03 11.55
C LEU A 40 16.29 5.46 11.43
N MET A 41 15.48 5.58 12.48
CA MET A 41 14.08 5.12 12.46
C MET A 41 13.26 5.86 11.40
N ASN A 42 13.47 7.17 11.24
CA ASN A 42 12.85 7.95 10.17
C ASN A 42 13.28 7.43 8.79
N LYS A 43 14.58 7.17 8.59
CA LYS A 43 15.09 6.59 7.32
C LYS A 43 14.48 5.22 7.03
N LEU A 44 14.39 4.34 8.03
CA LEU A 44 13.72 3.04 7.88
C LEU A 44 12.25 3.21 7.50
N MET A 45 11.55 4.17 8.09
CA MET A 45 10.16 4.47 7.73
C MET A 45 10.04 4.88 6.25
N GLN A 46 10.93 5.75 5.76
CA GLN A 46 10.91 6.17 4.35
C GLN A 46 11.24 5.00 3.40
N LEU A 47 12.21 4.15 3.74
CA LEU A 47 12.50 2.95 2.95
C LEU A 47 11.30 1.99 2.91
N ARG A 48 10.58 1.83 4.03
CA ARG A 48 9.34 1.04 4.07
C ARG A 48 8.24 1.62 3.19
N LYS A 49 8.08 2.96 3.17
CA LYS A 49 7.16 3.65 2.25
C LYS A 49 7.52 3.32 0.80
N ILE A 50 8.79 3.50 0.40
CA ILE A 50 9.26 3.21 -0.97
C ILE A 50 8.95 1.76 -1.37
N CYS A 51 9.24 0.79 -0.49
CA CYS A 51 8.96 -0.62 -0.76
C CYS A 51 7.46 -0.95 -0.88
N ASN A 52 6.57 -0.16 -0.29
CA ASN A 52 5.13 -0.32 -0.46
C ASN A 52 4.67 0.35 -1.76
N HIS A 53 4.93 1.64 -1.92
CA HIS A 53 4.58 2.38 -3.12
C HIS A 53 5.34 3.73 -3.20
N PRO A 54 5.90 4.12 -4.37
CA PRO A 54 6.51 5.43 -4.55
C PRO A 54 5.57 6.61 -4.30
N PHE A 55 4.29 6.50 -4.65
CA PHE A 55 3.29 7.58 -4.47
C PHE A 55 2.87 7.79 -3.01
N LEU A 56 3.44 7.07 -2.05
CA LEU A 56 3.36 7.52 -0.65
C LEU A 56 4.17 8.81 -0.40
N PHE A 57 4.91 9.28 -1.40
CA PHE A 57 5.54 10.59 -1.47
C PHE A 57 4.81 11.38 -2.56
N GLU A 58 4.00 12.34 -2.13
CA GLU A 58 3.15 13.15 -3.01
C GLU A 58 3.99 13.85 -4.09
N GLU A 59 5.19 14.32 -3.75
CA GLU A 59 6.06 15.01 -4.70
C GLU A 59 6.56 14.10 -5.84
N ILE A 60 6.60 12.79 -5.60
CA ILE A 60 6.98 11.81 -6.62
C ILE A 60 5.80 11.53 -7.56
N GLU A 61 4.59 11.40 -6.99
CA GLU A 61 3.37 11.23 -7.77
C GLU A 61 3.13 12.44 -8.67
N GLU A 62 3.20 13.66 -8.12
CA GLU A 62 2.97 14.90 -8.87
C GLU A 62 3.95 15.06 -10.05
N ARG A 63 5.24 14.80 -9.82
CA ARG A 63 6.26 14.89 -10.87
C ARG A 63 6.03 13.87 -11.98
N LEU A 64 5.64 12.65 -11.62
CA LEU A 64 5.36 11.63 -12.61
C LEU A 64 4.08 11.96 -13.38
N ALA A 65 3.04 12.45 -12.70
CA ALA A 65 1.79 12.88 -13.31
C ALA A 65 2.03 13.99 -14.35
N GLN A 66 2.83 15.00 -14.01
CA GLN A 66 3.25 16.06 -14.95
C GLN A 66 4.00 15.49 -16.15
N SER A 67 4.98 14.61 -15.91
CA SER A 67 5.78 14.00 -16.97
C SER A 67 4.95 13.14 -17.94
N LEU A 68 3.85 12.57 -17.45
CA LEU A 68 2.94 11.73 -18.24
C LEU A 68 1.74 12.53 -18.81
N GLY A 69 1.57 13.80 -18.45
CA GLY A 69 0.52 14.67 -18.97
C GLY A 69 -0.83 14.58 -18.24
N TYR A 70 -0.87 14.07 -17.01
CA TYR A 70 -2.06 14.09 -16.16
C TYR A 70 -2.33 15.51 -15.63
N LYS A 71 -3.49 16.08 -15.96
CA LYS A 71 -3.85 17.47 -15.60
C LYS A 71 -4.18 17.67 -14.12
N ASP A 72 -4.77 16.66 -13.49
CA ASP A 72 -5.26 16.73 -12.11
C ASP A 72 -4.32 16.06 -11.11
N TYR A 73 -3.09 15.75 -11.52
CA TYR A 73 -2.09 15.02 -10.71
C TYR A 73 -2.52 13.61 -10.23
N PHE A 74 -3.72 13.18 -10.62
CA PHE A 74 -4.29 11.91 -10.22
C PHE A 74 -3.86 10.79 -11.17
N ILE A 75 -2.94 9.94 -10.71
CA ILE A 75 -2.48 8.78 -11.48
C ILE A 75 -3.39 7.59 -11.19
N ASN A 76 -3.91 6.98 -12.24
CA ASN A 76 -4.67 5.73 -12.16
C ASN A 76 -4.20 4.73 -13.21
N GLY A 77 -4.75 3.52 -13.16
CA GLY A 77 -4.51 2.52 -14.18
C GLY A 77 -3.09 1.94 -14.18
N PRO A 78 -2.51 1.65 -15.36
CA PRO A 78 -1.20 1.00 -15.46
C PRO A 78 -0.08 1.77 -14.77
N ASP A 79 -0.09 3.09 -14.85
CA ASP A 79 0.97 3.91 -14.28
C ASP A 79 0.95 3.92 -12.75
N LEU A 80 -0.20 3.61 -12.14
CA LEU A 80 -0.31 3.38 -10.70
C LEU A 80 0.38 2.08 -10.29
N PHE A 81 -0.01 0.94 -10.85
CA PHE A 81 0.51 -0.34 -10.35
C PHE A 81 1.90 -0.69 -10.88
N ARG A 82 2.34 -0.18 -12.03
CA ARG A 82 3.66 -0.50 -12.62
C ARG A 82 4.83 0.15 -11.89
N VAL A 83 4.58 1.23 -11.14
CA VAL A 83 5.62 1.89 -10.35
C VAL A 83 5.92 1.16 -9.04
N SER A 84 5.13 0.16 -8.64
CA SER A 84 5.40 -0.67 -7.45
C SER A 84 5.39 -2.15 -7.78
N GLY A 85 6.49 -2.85 -7.49
CA GLY A 85 6.56 -4.29 -7.74
C GLY A 85 5.56 -5.12 -6.93
N LYS A 86 5.10 -4.60 -5.78
CA LYS A 86 4.01 -5.24 -5.02
C LYS A 86 2.68 -5.10 -5.73
N PHE A 87 2.36 -3.89 -6.22
CA PHE A 87 1.10 -3.65 -6.92
C PHE A 87 1.06 -4.41 -8.26
N GLU A 88 2.19 -4.46 -8.98
CA GLU A 88 2.31 -5.28 -10.19
C GLU A 88 2.06 -6.76 -9.91
N LEU A 89 2.57 -7.29 -8.80
CA LEU A 89 2.31 -8.68 -8.42
C LEU A 89 0.83 -8.89 -8.03
N VAL A 90 0.27 -7.97 -7.26
CA VAL A 90 -1.17 -8.00 -6.88
C VAL A 90 -2.04 -7.98 -8.14
N ASP A 91 -1.67 -7.19 -9.15
CA ASP A 91 -2.33 -7.12 -10.45
C ASP A 91 -2.33 -8.44 -11.21
N ARG A 92 -1.30 -9.27 -11.01
CA ARG A 92 -1.23 -10.62 -11.59
C ARG A 92 -1.99 -11.68 -10.78
N ILE A 93 -2.14 -11.49 -9.47
CA ILE A 93 -2.75 -12.48 -8.57
C ILE A 93 -4.26 -12.31 -8.47
N LEU A 94 -4.76 -11.09 -8.24
CA LEU A 94 -6.19 -10.85 -7.97
C LEU A 94 -7.11 -11.30 -9.11
N PRO A 95 -6.82 -11.08 -10.40
CA PRO A 95 -7.67 -11.57 -11.48
C PRO A 95 -7.86 -13.09 -11.45
N LYS A 96 -6.80 -13.84 -11.08
CA LYS A 96 -6.85 -15.30 -10.98
C LYS A 96 -7.76 -15.74 -9.83
N LEU A 97 -7.62 -15.09 -8.67
CA LEU A 97 -8.45 -15.35 -7.50
C LEU A 97 -9.92 -15.01 -7.76
N LYS A 98 -10.20 -13.93 -8.48
CA LYS A 98 -11.56 -13.55 -8.89
C LYS A 98 -12.15 -14.58 -9.85
N ALA A 99 -11.39 -15.01 -10.86
CA ALA A 99 -11.83 -15.99 -11.83
C ALA A 99 -12.17 -17.35 -11.20
N THR A 100 -11.49 -17.73 -10.10
CA THR A 100 -11.77 -18.96 -9.35
C THR A 100 -12.76 -18.77 -8.20
N GLY A 101 -13.35 -17.58 -8.04
CA GLY A 101 -14.37 -17.30 -7.03
C GLY A 101 -13.88 -17.23 -5.58
N HIS A 102 -12.60 -16.93 -5.35
CA HIS A 102 -12.08 -16.74 -3.99
C HIS A 102 -12.40 -15.35 -3.44
N LYS A 103 -12.67 -15.25 -2.13
CA LYS A 103 -12.70 -13.97 -1.39
C LYS A 103 -11.31 -13.67 -0.83
N VAL A 104 -10.91 -12.40 -0.78
CA VAL A 104 -9.55 -11.97 -0.39
C VAL A 104 -9.59 -11.04 0.81
N LEU A 105 -8.79 -11.32 1.83
CA LEU A 105 -8.49 -10.39 2.92
C LEU A 105 -7.12 -9.75 2.65
N LEU A 106 -7.07 -8.42 2.54
CA LEU A 106 -5.83 -7.68 2.27
C LEU A 106 -5.49 -6.79 3.47
N PHE A 107 -4.35 -7.08 4.11
CA PHE A 107 -3.89 -6.35 5.29
C PHE A 107 -2.81 -5.33 4.95
N CYS A 108 -3.03 -4.07 5.34
CA CYS A 108 -2.08 -2.98 5.19
C CYS A 108 -1.71 -2.39 6.56
N GLN A 109 -0.43 -2.12 6.79
CA GLN A 109 -0.04 -1.42 8.01
C GLN A 109 -0.26 0.11 7.91
N MET A 110 -0.09 0.67 6.71
CA MET A 110 -0.22 2.10 6.45
C MET A 110 -1.54 2.35 5.75
N THR A 111 -2.38 3.23 6.31
CA THR A 111 -3.67 3.62 5.69
C THR A 111 -3.47 4.31 4.34
N ALA A 112 -2.40 5.09 4.19
CA ALA A 112 -2.03 5.68 2.90
C ALA A 112 -1.83 4.65 1.76
N VAL A 113 -1.44 3.42 2.09
CA VAL A 113 -1.37 2.34 1.07
C VAL A 113 -2.76 1.78 0.75
N MET A 114 -3.68 1.82 1.72
CA MET A 114 -5.07 1.44 1.51
C MET A 114 -5.73 2.40 0.51
N ASP A 115 -5.50 3.71 0.65
CA ASP A 115 -6.01 4.72 -0.30
C ASP A 115 -5.55 4.42 -1.75
N LEU A 116 -4.28 4.05 -1.93
CA LEU A 116 -3.75 3.63 -3.25
C LEU A 116 -4.41 2.34 -3.78
N PHE A 117 -4.71 1.38 -2.90
CA PHE A 117 -5.45 0.18 -3.28
C PHE A 117 -6.87 0.51 -3.70
N GLU A 118 -7.55 1.48 -3.08
CA GLU A 118 -8.89 1.90 -3.50
C GLU A 118 -8.89 2.45 -4.93
N ILE A 119 -7.93 3.31 -5.27
CA ILE A 119 -7.76 3.81 -6.65
C ILE A 119 -7.57 2.64 -7.63
N TYR A 120 -6.72 1.68 -7.25
CA TYR A 120 -6.46 0.49 -8.07
C TYR A 120 -7.68 -0.44 -8.21
N PHE A 121 -8.44 -0.66 -7.13
CA PHE A 121 -9.65 -1.48 -7.14
C PHE A 121 -10.75 -0.85 -7.98
N ASN A 122 -10.92 0.46 -7.88
CA ASN A 122 -11.84 1.22 -8.73
C ASN A 122 -11.46 1.10 -10.20
N TYR A 123 -10.16 1.23 -10.53
CA TYR A 123 -9.68 1.01 -11.90
C TYR A 123 -9.96 -0.41 -12.43
N ARG A 124 -9.78 -1.44 -11.61
CA ARG A 124 -10.03 -2.85 -11.98
C ARG A 124 -11.50 -3.29 -11.83
N ASN A 125 -12.39 -2.40 -11.37
CA ASN A 125 -13.78 -2.71 -11.05
C ASN A 125 -13.91 -3.90 -10.08
N TYR A 126 -13.15 -3.85 -8.97
CA TYR A 126 -13.29 -4.79 -7.86
C TYR A 126 -14.24 -4.25 -6.81
N THR A 127 -15.16 -5.10 -6.35
CA THR A 127 -15.98 -4.82 -5.17
C THR A 127 -15.13 -5.05 -3.93
N TYR A 128 -15.11 -4.05 -3.04
CA TYR A 128 -14.31 -4.14 -1.83
C TYR A 128 -14.98 -3.42 -0.66
N ILE A 129 -14.60 -3.81 0.55
CA ILE A 129 -14.95 -3.14 1.80
C ILE A 129 -13.66 -2.72 2.49
N ARG A 130 -13.66 -1.54 3.11
CA ARG A 130 -12.52 -1.02 3.87
C ARG A 130 -12.84 -0.98 5.37
N LEU A 131 -11.92 -1.47 6.19
CA LEU A 131 -11.97 -1.36 7.64
C LEU A 131 -10.62 -0.87 8.17
N ASP A 132 -10.64 0.30 8.79
CA ASP A 132 -9.48 0.87 9.48
C ASP A 132 -9.85 1.38 10.88
N GLY A 133 -8.88 1.99 11.56
CA GLY A 133 -9.05 2.45 12.94
C GLY A 133 -10.06 3.59 13.12
N THR A 134 -10.52 4.21 12.03
CA THR A 134 -11.50 5.30 12.06
C THR A 134 -12.94 4.80 11.96
N THR A 135 -13.14 3.54 11.53
CA THR A 135 -14.47 2.92 11.43
C THR A 135 -15.07 2.68 12.82
N LYS A 136 -16.30 3.16 13.04
CA LYS A 136 -17.03 3.00 14.31
C LYS A 136 -17.28 1.52 14.60
N ALA A 137 -17.37 1.16 15.88
CA ALA A 137 -17.53 -0.23 16.29
C ALA A 137 -18.82 -0.86 15.74
N ASP A 138 -19.93 -0.13 15.73
CA ASP A 138 -21.22 -0.61 15.23
C ASP A 138 -21.16 -0.95 13.73
N ASP A 139 -20.50 -0.09 12.94
CA ASP A 139 -20.34 -0.27 11.49
C ASP A 139 -19.48 -1.52 11.17
N ARG A 140 -18.54 -1.91 12.05
CA ARG A 140 -17.67 -3.08 11.80
C ARG A 140 -18.46 -4.37 11.68
N CYS A 141 -19.43 -4.57 12.57
CA CYS A 141 -20.30 -5.75 12.56
C CYS A 141 -21.10 -5.84 11.26
N GLU A 142 -21.57 -4.70 10.75
CA GLU A 142 -22.30 -4.64 9.48
C GLU A 142 -21.39 -4.92 8.29
N LEU A 143 -20.19 -4.32 8.23
CA LEU A 143 -19.21 -4.58 7.19
C LEU A 143 -18.79 -6.06 7.13
N LEU A 144 -18.62 -6.70 8.29
CA LEU A 144 -18.32 -8.13 8.40
C LEU A 144 -19.48 -9.00 7.89
N LYS A 145 -20.71 -8.67 8.27
CA LYS A 145 -21.91 -9.35 7.76
C LYS A 145 -21.98 -9.20 6.24
N ASN A 146 -21.74 -8.00 5.73
CA ASN A 146 -21.82 -7.72 4.31
C ASN A 146 -20.77 -8.47 3.49
N PHE A 147 -19.56 -8.64 4.03
CA PHE A 147 -18.51 -9.42 3.37
C PHE A 147 -18.82 -10.93 3.35
N ASN A 148 -19.41 -11.43 4.44
CA ASN A 148 -19.78 -12.84 4.57
C ASN A 148 -21.09 -13.19 3.85
N ASP A 149 -21.92 -12.21 3.50
CA ASP A 149 -23.12 -12.42 2.71
C ASP A 149 -22.76 -12.71 1.25
N ASP A 150 -23.11 -13.90 0.78
CA ASP A 150 -22.85 -14.34 -0.59
C ASP A 150 -23.69 -13.59 -1.63
N ASN A 151 -24.76 -12.90 -1.21
CA ASN A 151 -25.58 -12.09 -2.10
C ASN A 151 -24.92 -10.75 -2.47
N ILE A 152 -24.02 -10.23 -1.62
CA ILE A 152 -23.43 -8.89 -1.77
C ILE A 152 -22.23 -8.91 -2.74
N ASN A 153 -21.77 -10.10 -3.15
CA ASN A 153 -20.67 -10.32 -4.11
C ASN A 153 -19.46 -9.39 -3.85
N CYS A 154 -19.02 -9.34 -2.59
CA CYS A 154 -17.83 -8.59 -2.19
C CYS A 154 -16.58 -9.46 -2.38
N PHE A 155 -15.64 -8.99 -3.20
CA PHE A 155 -14.43 -9.75 -3.54
C PHE A 155 -13.29 -9.52 -2.54
N ILE A 156 -13.07 -8.28 -2.09
CA ILE A 156 -11.90 -7.90 -1.29
C ILE A 156 -12.33 -7.23 0.03
N PHE A 157 -11.76 -7.68 1.14
CA PHE A 157 -11.81 -6.95 2.41
C PHE A 157 -10.44 -6.31 2.67
N LEU A 158 -10.37 -4.99 2.57
CA LEU A 158 -9.18 -4.19 2.82
C LEU A 158 -9.12 -3.77 4.30
N LEU A 159 -8.15 -4.29 5.03
CA LEU A 159 -8.02 -4.13 6.48
C LEU A 159 -6.73 -3.41 6.84
N SER A 160 -6.81 -2.48 7.80
CA SER A 160 -5.58 -2.04 8.49
C SER A 160 -5.14 -3.12 9.49
N THR A 161 -3.85 -3.44 9.61
CA THR A 161 -3.37 -4.46 10.56
C THR A 161 -3.75 -4.13 12.01
N ARG A 162 -3.89 -2.84 12.32
CA ARG A 162 -4.30 -2.38 13.65
C ARG A 162 -5.77 -2.66 13.94
N ALA A 163 -6.62 -2.56 12.93
CA ALA A 163 -8.06 -2.76 13.08
C ALA A 163 -8.51 -4.19 12.81
N GLY A 164 -7.80 -4.95 11.96
CA GLY A 164 -8.09 -6.37 11.70
C GLY A 164 -7.50 -7.34 12.75
N GLY A 165 -6.61 -6.88 13.63
CA GLY A 165 -5.97 -7.71 14.65
C GLY A 165 -6.71 -7.81 15.99
N VAL A 166 -7.93 -7.29 16.09
CA VAL A 166 -8.67 -7.15 17.36
C VAL A 166 -9.90 -8.04 17.50
N GLY A 167 -10.12 -8.98 16.57
CA GLY A 167 -11.23 -9.94 16.61
C GLY A 167 -12.43 -9.44 15.82
#